data_AF-A0A850F067-F1
#
_entry.id   AF-A0A850F067-F1
#
_cell.length_a   1.000
_cell.length_b   1.000
_cell.length_c   1.000
_cell.angle_alpha   90.00
_cell.angle_beta   90.00
_cell.angle_gamma   90.00
#
_symmetry.space_group_name_H-M   'P 1'
#
loop_
_entity.id
_entity.type
_entity.pdbx_description
1 polymer ?
#
loop_
_entity_poly.entity_id
_entity_poly.type
_entity_poly.pdbx_seq_one_letter_code
_entity_poly.pdbx_strand_id
1 'polypeptide(L)'
;MEWYTLGQMLMAIRIGQKAVTPDGRTLRRSSGGLFWKGGRQDGKIVEIRDYLFTDLWRIEEDEESGEEAGKREAVERKEREMLENQYEELRWEYLIERRGGADNTGRGGEHG
;
A
#
# COMPACT_ATOMS: atom_id res chain seq x y z
N MET A 1 -10.00 -12.01 -18.29
CA MET A 1 -9.93 -11.68 -16.84
C MET A 1 -8.57 -12.10 -16.33
N GLU A 2 -7.88 -11.19 -15.66
CA GLU A 2 -6.53 -11.42 -15.11
C GLU A 2 -6.58 -11.85 -13.64
N TRP A 3 -5.63 -12.70 -13.26
CA TRP A 3 -5.37 -13.08 -11.88
C TRP A 3 -4.08 -12.41 -11.41
N TYR A 4 -4.10 -11.89 -10.19
CA TYR A 4 -3.01 -11.15 -9.57
C TYR A 4 -2.49 -11.91 -8.35
N THR A 5 -1.18 -11.89 -8.14
CA THR A 5 -0.63 -12.16 -6.80
C THR A 5 -1.09 -11.09 -5.82
N LEU A 6 -1.00 -11.33 -4.50
CA LEU A 6 -1.39 -10.33 -3.50
C LEU A 6 -0.74 -8.96 -3.76
N GLY A 7 0.58 -8.90 -3.95
CA GLY A 7 1.29 -7.64 -4.20
C GLY A 7 0.82 -6.92 -5.46
N GLN A 8 0.61 -7.65 -6.56
CA GLN A 8 0.07 -7.06 -7.79
C GLN A 8 -1.36 -6.55 -7.60
N MET A 9 -2.20 -7.29 -6.87
CA MET A 9 -3.57 -6.90 -6.56
C MET A 9 -3.60 -5.62 -5.73
N LEU A 10 -2.75 -5.50 -4.71
CA LEU A 10 -2.66 -4.30 -3.87
C LEU A 10 -2.30 -3.04 -4.67
N MET A 11 -1.49 -3.19 -5.72
CA MET A 11 -1.13 -2.07 -6.61
C MET A 11 -2.24 -1.72 -7.61
N ALA A 12 -3.10 -2.68 -7.95
CA ALA A 12 -4.13 -2.50 -8.97
C ALA A 12 -5.52 -2.14 -8.41
N ILE A 13 -5.86 -2.62 -7.21
CA ILE A 13 -7.18 -2.44 -6.61
C ILE A 13 -7.45 -0.99 -6.20
N ARG A 14 -8.62 -0.48 -6.56
CA ARG A 14 -9.05 0.90 -6.28
C ARG A 14 -10.07 0.97 -5.14
N ILE A 15 -10.22 2.14 -4.52
CA ILE A 15 -11.14 2.35 -3.38
C ILE A 15 -12.60 2.09 -3.77
N GLY A 16 -13.21 1.04 -3.25
CA GLY A 16 -14.58 0.61 -3.53
C GLY A 16 -14.62 -0.72 -4.28
N GLN A 17 -13.52 -1.08 -4.95
CA GLN A 17 -13.42 -2.36 -5.65
C GLN A 17 -13.30 -3.53 -4.70
N LYS A 18 -13.76 -4.69 -5.19
CA LYS A 18 -13.61 -5.97 -4.54
C LYS A 18 -12.57 -6.81 -5.25
N ALA A 19 -11.88 -7.66 -4.51
CA ALA A 19 -11.10 -8.74 -5.09
C ALA A 19 -11.51 -10.07 -4.47
N VAL A 20 -11.52 -11.10 -5.29
CA VAL A 20 -11.94 -12.45 -4.93
C VAL A 20 -10.84 -13.46 -5.25
N THR A 21 -10.69 -14.43 -4.37
CA THR A 21 -9.83 -15.60 -4.59
C THR A 21 -10.62 -16.72 -5.27
N PRO A 22 -9.95 -17.72 -5.89
CA PRO A 22 -10.61 -18.88 -6.47
C PRO A 22 -11.46 -19.68 -5.48
N ASP A 23 -11.11 -19.66 -4.20
CA ASP A 23 -11.85 -20.36 -3.13
C ASP A 23 -13.05 -19.56 -2.58
N GLY A 24 -13.27 -18.35 -3.10
CA GLY A 24 -14.44 -17.52 -2.79
C GLY A 24 -14.24 -16.53 -1.65
N ARG A 25 -13.04 -16.41 -1.05
CA ARG A 25 -12.78 -15.29 -0.13
C ARG A 25 -12.79 -13.96 -0.88
N THR A 26 -13.49 -12.98 -0.33
CA THR A 26 -13.63 -11.64 -0.90
C THR A 26 -13.06 -10.58 0.03
N LEU A 27 -12.39 -9.59 -0.53
CA LEU A 27 -12.01 -8.35 0.14
C LEU A 27 -12.57 -7.14 -0.60
N ARG A 28 -12.73 -6.02 0.12
CA ARG A 28 -13.09 -4.71 -0.43
C ARG A 28 -12.05 -3.68 0.00
N ARG A 29 -11.56 -2.88 -0.95
CA ARG A 29 -10.71 -1.72 -0.63
C ARG A 29 -11.61 -0.54 -0.24
N SER A 30 -11.32 0.12 0.87
CA SER A 30 -11.91 1.40 1.27
C SER A 30 -10.78 2.37 1.62
N SER A 31 -11.04 3.67 1.82
CA SER A 31 -10.02 4.64 2.24
C SER A 31 -9.31 4.27 3.57
N GLY A 32 -9.92 3.44 4.42
CA GLY A 32 -9.33 2.95 5.66
C GLY A 32 -8.44 1.70 5.52
N GLY A 33 -8.31 1.15 4.30
CA GLY A 33 -7.54 -0.07 4.03
C GLY A 33 -8.37 -1.16 3.36
N LEU A 34 -7.98 -2.42 3.56
CA LEU A 34 -8.68 -3.59 3.02
C LEU A 34 -9.54 -4.23 4.10
N PHE A 35 -10.75 -4.61 3.73
CA PHE A 35 -11.71 -5.23 4.63
C PHE A 35 -12.18 -6.55 4.04
N TRP A 36 -12.28 -7.58 4.88
CA TRP A 36 -12.92 -8.83 4.50
C TRP A 36 -14.39 -8.61 4.21
N LYS A 37 -14.89 -9.27 3.15
CA LYS A 37 -16.29 -9.26 2.78
C LYS A 37 -16.83 -10.70 2.79
N GLY A 38 -17.82 -10.95 3.62
CA GLY A 38 -18.51 -12.23 3.77
C GLY A 38 -17.85 -13.16 4.78
N GLY A 39 -18.57 -14.23 5.11
CA GLY A 39 -18.12 -15.24 6.06
C GLY A 39 -17.91 -14.69 7.48
N ARG A 40 -17.11 -15.40 8.29
CA ARG A 40 -16.90 -15.09 9.71
C ARG A 40 -16.04 -13.85 9.97
N GLN A 41 -15.34 -13.35 8.96
CA GLN A 41 -14.44 -12.20 9.09
C GLN A 41 -15.01 -10.92 8.49
N ASP A 42 -16.26 -10.94 8.01
CA ASP A 42 -16.91 -9.79 7.37
C ASP A 42 -16.73 -8.48 8.18
N GLY A 43 -16.31 -7.43 7.48
CA GLY A 43 -16.08 -6.10 8.07
C GLY A 43 -14.78 -5.95 8.88
N LYS A 44 -13.99 -7.02 9.06
CA LYS A 44 -12.67 -6.91 9.72
C LYS A 44 -11.62 -6.42 8.74
N ILE A 45 -10.66 -5.65 9.26
CA ILE A 45 -9.46 -5.25 8.49
C ILE A 45 -8.68 -6.51 8.11
N VAL A 46 -8.21 -6.55 6.86
CA VAL A 46 -7.34 -7.62 6.38
C VAL A 46 -5.96 -7.44 6.99
N GLU A 47 -5.56 -8.40 7.82
CA GLU A 47 -4.18 -8.52 8.28
C GLU A 47 -3.36 -9.27 7.22
N ILE A 48 -2.29 -8.64 6.71
CA ILE A 48 -1.39 -9.30 5.77
C ILE A 48 -0.63 -10.41 6.50
N ARG A 49 -0.91 -11.66 6.10
CA ARG A 49 -0.33 -12.89 6.66
C ARG A 49 0.15 -13.80 5.53
N ASP A 50 1.07 -14.70 5.85
CA ASP A 50 1.79 -15.55 4.89
C ASP A 50 0.89 -16.27 3.87
N TYR A 51 -0.25 -16.80 4.33
CA TYR A 51 -1.18 -17.53 3.46
C TYR A 51 -1.80 -16.68 2.34
N LEU A 52 -1.84 -15.35 2.49
CA LEU A 52 -2.38 -14.46 1.46
C LEU A 52 -1.42 -14.30 0.27
N PHE A 53 -0.12 -14.55 0.47
CA PHE A 53 0.88 -14.44 -0.61
C PHE A 53 0.83 -15.61 -1.59
N THR A 54 0.27 -16.74 -1.18
CA THR A 54 0.02 -17.90 -2.06
C THR A 54 -1.29 -17.78 -2.83
N ASP A 55 -2.15 -16.83 -2.45
CA ASP A 55 -3.44 -16.64 -3.09
C ASP A 55 -3.32 -15.86 -4.40
N LEU A 56 -4.15 -16.27 -5.36
CA LEU A 56 -4.43 -15.48 -6.54
C LEU A 56 -5.73 -14.70 -6.34
N TRP A 57 -5.75 -13.48 -6.84
CA TRP A 57 -6.85 -12.54 -6.67
C TRP A 57 -7.34 -12.08 -8.02
N ARG A 58 -8.66 -12.03 -8.19
CA ARG A 58 -9.31 -11.40 -9.32
C ARG A 58 -10.02 -10.18 -8.80
N ILE A 59 -9.68 -9.01 -9.34
CA ILE A 59 -10.43 -7.78 -9.06
C ILE A 59 -11.75 -7.87 -9.83
N GLU A 60 -12.86 -7.68 -9.16
CA GLU A 60 -14.17 -7.61 -9.80
C GLU A 60 -14.37 -6.21 -10.37
N GLU A 61 -14.85 -6.16 -11.62
CA GLU A 61 -15.18 -4.89 -12.27
C GLU A 61 -16.30 -4.19 -11.47
N ASP A 62 -16.18 -2.87 -11.31
CA ASP A 62 -17.02 -2.03 -10.44
C ASP A 62 -18.51 -2.30 -10.68
N GLU A 63 -19.24 -2.66 -9.62
CA GLU A 63 -20.71 -2.59 -9.59
C GLU A 63 -21.22 -1.28 -8.96
N GLU A 64 -20.36 -0.35 -8.52
CA GLU A 64 -20.77 0.77 -7.67
C GLU A 64 -20.87 2.12 -8.44
N SER A 65 -22.13 2.50 -8.68
CA SER A 65 -22.73 3.82 -8.95
C SER A 65 -21.82 5.06 -8.80
N GLY A 66 -21.95 5.98 -9.76
CA GLY A 66 -21.06 7.12 -10.05
C GLY A 66 -20.79 8.18 -8.97
N GLU A 67 -21.28 8.04 -7.74
CA GLU A 67 -20.98 8.99 -6.65
C GLU A 67 -19.67 8.69 -5.89
N GLU A 68 -19.28 7.42 -5.73
CA GLU A 68 -18.00 7.07 -5.08
C GLU A 68 -16.81 7.19 -6.04
N ALA A 69 -17.03 6.94 -7.34
CA ALA A 69 -16.00 7.09 -8.37
C ALA A 69 -15.42 8.52 -8.45
N GLY A 70 -16.27 9.55 -8.28
CA GLY A 70 -15.83 10.95 -8.30
C GLY A 70 -15.02 11.37 -7.07
N LYS A 71 -15.21 10.72 -5.92
CA LYS A 71 -14.47 10.99 -4.68
C LYS A 71 -13.20 10.14 -4.57
N ARG A 72 -13.21 8.93 -5.15
CA ARG A 72 -12.09 7.97 -5.20
C ARG A 72 -10.82 8.63 -5.73
N GLU A 73 -10.89 9.29 -6.87
CA GLU A 73 -9.70 9.85 -7.52
C GLU A 73 -9.03 10.95 -6.68
N ALA A 74 -9.81 11.82 -6.04
CA ALA A 74 -9.30 12.85 -5.16
C ALA A 74 -8.61 12.26 -3.91
N VAL A 75 -9.18 11.19 -3.34
CA VAL A 75 -8.61 10.48 -2.18
C VAL A 75 -7.34 9.73 -2.58
N GLU A 76 -7.37 8.96 -3.67
CA GLU A 76 -6.22 8.19 -4.16
C GLU A 76 -5.03 9.11 -4.53
N ARG A 77 -5.31 10.26 -5.14
CA ARG A 77 -4.28 11.28 -5.41
C ARG A 77 -3.67 11.82 -4.12
N LYS A 78 -4.49 12.18 -3.13
CA LYS A 78 -4.01 12.68 -1.85
C LYS A 78 -3.19 11.64 -1.08
N GLU A 79 -3.61 10.36 -1.11
CA GLU A 79 -2.84 9.25 -0.54
C GLU A 79 -1.46 9.14 -1.21
N ARG A 80 -1.41 9.23 -2.54
CA ARG A 80 -0.15 9.18 -3.29
C ARG A 80 0.77 10.36 -2.97
N GLU A 81 0.25 11.58 -2.96
CA GLU A 81 0.99 12.78 -2.59
C GLU A 81 1.58 12.67 -1.18
N MET A 82 0.81 12.15 -0.21
CA MET A 82 1.33 11.92 1.15
C MET A 82 2.49 10.92 1.17
N LEU A 83 2.38 9.81 0.45
CA LEU A 83 3.42 8.78 0.41
C LEU A 83 4.70 9.30 -0.24
N GLU A 84 4.56 10.08 -1.32
CA GLU A 84 5.69 10.73 -1.99
C GLU A 84 6.40 11.71 -1.06
N ASN A 85 5.65 12.57 -0.36
CA ASN A 85 6.22 13.53 0.59
C ASN A 85 6.96 12.82 1.74
N GLN A 86 6.38 11.78 2.34
CA GLN A 86 7.04 11.01 3.41
C GLN A 86 8.33 10.34 2.93
N TYR A 87 8.34 9.84 1.70
CA TYR A 87 9.54 9.24 1.12
C TYR A 87 10.64 10.30 0.90
N GLU A 88 10.28 11.49 0.41
CA GLU A 88 11.22 12.58 0.24
C GLU A 88 11.83 13.02 1.58
N GLU A 89 11.02 13.14 2.64
CA GLU A 89 11.49 13.46 4.00
C GLU A 89 12.51 12.42 4.50
N LEU A 90 12.17 11.12 4.44
CA LEU A 90 13.08 10.02 4.80
C LEU A 90 14.39 10.05 4.00
N ARG A 91 14.30 10.34 2.70
CA ARG A 91 15.47 10.45 1.83
C ARG A 91 16.35 11.64 2.23
N TRP A 92 15.76 12.77 2.59
CA TRP A 92 16.48 13.94 3.08
C TRP A 92 17.18 13.67 4.41
N GLU A 93 16.50 13.05 5.37
CA GLU A 93 17.09 12.62 6.65
C GLU A 93 18.30 11.72 6.43
N TYR A 94 18.16 10.69 5.59
CA TYR A 94 19.25 9.79 5.24
C TYR A 94 20.46 10.52 4.62
N LEU A 95 20.23 11.48 3.73
CA LEU A 95 21.29 12.27 3.11
C LEU A 95 21.99 13.20 4.12
N ILE A 96 21.25 13.78 5.06
CA ILE A 96 21.81 14.61 6.14
C ILE A 96 22.68 13.75 7.06
N GLU A 97 22.19 12.59 7.50
CA GLU A 97 22.95 11.64 8.33
C GLU A 97 24.25 11.21 7.64
N ARG A 98 24.17 10.85 6.36
CA ARG A 98 25.34 10.43 5.57
C ARG A 98 26.34 11.57 5.35
N ARG A 99 25.88 12.82 5.22
CA ARG A 99 26.75 13.99 5.09
C ARG A 99 27.43 14.33 6.43
N GLY A 100 26.71 14.22 7.54
CA GLY A 100 27.26 14.41 8.89
C GLY A 100 28.30 13.35 9.30
N GLY A 101 28.18 12.12 8.79
CA GLY A 101 29.17 11.06 8.98
C GLY A 101 30.50 11.26 8.22
N ALA A 102 30.50 12.03 7.13
CA ALA A 102 31.70 12.31 6.35
C ALA A 102 32.65 13.31 7.04
N ASP A 103 32.12 14.23 7.86
CA ASP A 103 32.91 15.28 8.52
C ASP A 103 33.66 14.78 9.77
N ASN A 104 33.35 13.59 10.31
CA ASN A 104 33.94 13.07 11.54
C ASN A 104 35.10 12.08 11.34
N THR A 105 35.53 11.83 10.09
CA THR A 105 36.63 10.89 9.78
C THR A 105 37.97 11.56 9.43
N GLY A 106 38.07 12.89 9.54
CA GLY A 106 39.23 13.67 9.12
C GLY A 106 40.16 14.23 10.21
N ARG A 107 39.99 13.89 11.50
CA ARG A 107 40.77 14.52 12.59
C ARG A 107 41.30 13.51 13.61
N GLY A 108 42.16 12.62 13.14
CA GLY A 108 42.83 11.61 13.96
C GLY A 108 44.19 11.21 13.42
N GLY A 109 44.99 12.18 12.98
CA GLY A 109 46.36 11.97 12.54
C GLY A 109 47.24 13.12 13.00
N GLU A 110 48.33 12.75 13.67
CA GLU A 110 49.50 13.58 14.00
C GLU A 110 49.36 14.52 15.21
N HIS A 111 50.00 14.16 16.33
CA HIS A 111 51.28 14.73 16.72
C HIS A 111 51.90 13.89 17.85
N GLY A 112 53.14 13.45 17.62
CA GLY A 112 54.07 13.00 18.65
C GLY A 112 54.84 14.16 19.27
#